data_AF-A0AAJ6G1R5-F1
#
_entry.id   AF-A0AAJ6G1R5-F1
#
_cell.length_a   1.000
_cell.length_b   1.000
_cell.length_c   1.000
_cell.angle_alpha   90.00
_cell.angle_beta   90.00
_cell.angle_gamma   90.00
#
_symmetry.space_group_name_H-M   'P 1'
#
loop_
_entity.id
_entity.type
_entity.pdbx_description
1 polymer ?
#
loop_
_entity_poly.entity_id
_entity_poly.type
_entity_poly.pdbx_seq_one_letter_code
_entity_poly.pdbx_strand_id
1 'polypeptide(L)'
;MDAGASDGSGPRLPVDTSLETAPPVVEQGPAGAFDAVVTVAEGAYRDGAHVRTVQALTAAGAARVVVTVYDVHAGPTSTYPPVTAGDGWTVSRDTVAATWGGAVAAARPLLRAPLVLVQDASIALPDGAAAALVAAVAPAGAGGTVPPDREAVVAVPVVRTRDDVVASAGAALVQGTAPVTALLRGHPAEDAERLPDGVAAFAGDEPCFAARTAHLALPVRTVDTRTAVARLTRDTADAAGGTCVVLPLGRVYRTGTVRERRIDTDGADALAVWRDRGDDSAERVLAALDLAVGTVAADPAAAPVALREPVLRAERGPSRLTARERGERLRWSVRIAAHPGPRGDDWGDTFFARDLAAALRSLGQEVVVDHRESHARPLSEHLDDVTLTLRGLDDTPVHPSATNVLWVISHPDLVTPAELARYDLRFAAGPVWAERTEAATGLPVAPLLQATDPERFHPGAAEDAYAGLDTVFVGKTRQVFRPVVSDALQAGADLAVWGEGWAGLVPEGVHRGTFVPNEDLPALYRSARVVLNDHWDDMARDGFLSNRLFDAAASGALVVTDPVPGVEELFGGAVLPYRDVAELRTLLGRRDMASDDERAERGSRIGTEHSFRRRAETLVDAVRQHRRHRTT
;
A
#
# COMPACT_ATOMS: atom_id res chain seq x y z
N MET A 1 -6.21 34.80 50.07
CA MET A 1 -4.84 34.36 49.73
C MET A 1 -4.93 33.76 48.36
N ASP A 2 -4.48 34.54 47.40
CA ASP A 2 -4.55 34.28 45.95
C ASP A 2 -3.85 32.98 45.58
N ALA A 3 -4.57 32.11 44.88
CA ALA A 3 -3.96 31.10 44.03
C ALA A 3 -3.64 31.80 42.69
N GLY A 4 -2.38 32.17 42.51
CA GLY A 4 -1.90 32.78 41.27
C GLY A 4 -2.08 31.82 40.09
N ALA A 5 -2.97 32.19 39.18
CA ALA A 5 -2.97 31.66 37.82
C ALA A 5 -1.65 32.11 37.17
N SER A 6 -0.78 31.16 36.82
CA SER A 6 0.41 31.45 36.02
C SER A 6 -0.05 31.82 34.61
N ASP A 7 -0.02 33.10 34.31
CA ASP A 7 -0.31 33.69 33.01
C ASP A 7 0.67 33.12 31.96
N GLY A 8 0.14 32.60 30.84
CA GLY A 8 0.88 31.98 29.74
C GLY A 8 1.69 32.96 28.89
N SER A 9 2.56 33.73 29.54
CA SER A 9 3.26 34.93 29.05
C SER A 9 4.67 34.65 28.53
N GLY A 10 4.86 33.56 27.78
CA GLY A 10 6.11 33.36 27.04
C GLY A 10 6.28 34.41 25.93
N PRO A 11 7.52 34.76 25.52
CA PRO A 11 7.73 35.65 24.38
C PRO A 11 7.04 35.07 23.13
N ARG A 12 6.42 35.94 22.31
CA ARG A 12 5.83 35.57 21.02
C ARG A 12 6.50 36.38 19.93
N LEU A 13 6.86 35.71 18.84
CA LEU A 13 7.50 36.32 17.68
C LEU A 13 6.47 36.47 16.55
N PRO A 14 6.54 37.54 15.74
CA PRO A 14 5.69 37.69 14.57
C PRO A 14 5.99 36.60 13.54
N VAL A 15 4.98 36.26 12.73
CA VAL A 15 5.17 35.40 11.57
C VAL A 15 6.22 36.01 10.63
N ASP A 16 7.12 35.17 10.12
CA ASP A 16 8.16 35.58 9.20
C ASP A 16 7.67 35.58 7.76
N THR A 17 7.62 36.76 7.16
CA THR A 17 7.22 36.99 5.77
C THR A 17 8.42 37.28 4.85
N SER A 18 9.63 37.23 5.39
CA SER A 18 10.87 37.43 4.63
C SER A 18 11.22 36.19 3.80
N LEU A 19 12.05 36.40 2.78
CA LEU A 19 12.59 35.35 1.94
C LEU A 19 14.11 35.45 1.97
N GLU A 20 14.76 34.47 2.59
CA GLU A 20 16.23 34.40 2.63
C GLU A 20 16.78 34.04 1.25
N THR A 21 17.65 34.90 0.72
CA THR A 21 18.16 34.75 -0.66
C THR A 21 19.56 34.16 -0.72
N ALA A 22 20.28 34.12 0.40
CA ALA A 22 21.63 33.58 0.46
C ALA A 22 21.66 32.12 -0.05
N PRO A 23 22.62 31.78 -0.93
CA PRO A 23 22.74 30.43 -1.46
C PRO A 23 23.29 29.46 -0.39
N PRO A 24 23.11 28.15 -0.59
CA PRO A 24 23.86 27.13 0.15
C PRO A 24 25.38 27.28 0.01
N VAL A 25 26.13 26.86 1.02
CA VAL A 25 27.60 26.87 1.00
C VAL A 25 28.09 25.43 1.14
N VAL A 26 28.37 24.77 0.01
CA VAL A 26 28.79 23.35 0.02
C VAL A 26 30.25 23.22 0.45
N GLU A 27 30.50 22.37 1.45
CA GLU A 27 31.83 22.00 1.92
C GLU A 27 32.38 20.78 1.16
N GLN A 28 33.71 20.62 1.14
CA GLN A 28 34.32 19.42 0.58
C GLN A 28 34.05 18.22 1.49
N GLY A 29 33.49 17.14 0.93
CA GLY A 29 33.15 15.93 1.68
C GLY A 29 32.82 14.75 0.76
N PRO A 30 32.42 13.60 1.34
CA PRO A 30 32.00 12.43 0.56
C PRO A 30 30.86 12.79 -0.39
N ALA A 31 30.93 12.34 -1.65
CA ALA A 31 29.95 12.68 -2.69
C ALA A 31 28.50 12.25 -2.35
N GLY A 32 28.33 11.24 -1.50
CA GLY A 32 27.02 10.77 -1.02
C GLY A 32 26.57 11.36 0.32
N ALA A 33 27.34 12.27 0.94
CA ALA A 33 26.92 12.93 2.16
C ALA A 33 25.74 13.87 1.89
N PHE A 34 24.77 13.90 2.79
CA PHE A 34 23.59 14.75 2.64
C PHE A 34 23.21 15.45 3.94
N ASP A 35 22.66 16.65 3.80
CA ASP A 35 21.94 17.36 4.85
C ASP A 35 20.44 17.16 4.65
N ALA A 36 19.65 17.24 5.72
CA ALA A 36 18.21 17.15 5.65
C ALA A 36 17.53 18.46 6.09
N VAL A 37 16.51 18.87 5.34
CA VAL A 37 15.59 19.94 5.72
C VAL A 37 14.24 19.31 6.05
N VAL A 38 13.85 19.38 7.32
CA VAL A 38 12.55 18.91 7.80
C VAL A 38 11.61 20.09 7.88
N THR A 39 10.68 20.18 6.93
CA THR A 39 9.60 21.18 6.99
C THR A 39 8.45 20.64 7.84
N VAL A 40 7.79 21.49 8.62
CA VAL A 40 6.67 21.04 9.46
C VAL A 40 5.68 22.18 9.71
N ALA A 41 4.39 21.90 9.56
CA ALA A 41 3.33 22.86 9.86
C ALA A 41 3.32 23.20 11.37
N GLU A 42 3.03 24.45 11.73
CA GLU A 42 3.16 24.96 13.09
C GLU A 42 2.44 24.10 14.14
N GLY A 43 1.17 23.75 13.94
CA GLY A 43 0.45 22.87 14.86
C GLY A 43 1.11 21.48 15.01
N ALA A 44 1.50 20.87 13.89
CA ALA A 44 2.17 19.56 13.89
C ALA A 44 3.56 19.62 14.54
N TYR A 45 4.26 20.76 14.45
CA TYR A 45 5.52 20.98 15.16
C TYR A 45 5.29 20.96 16.68
N ARG A 46 4.25 21.64 17.17
CA ARG A 46 3.89 21.65 18.60
C ARG A 46 3.47 20.28 19.10
N ASP A 47 2.85 19.47 18.25
CA ASP A 47 2.50 18.08 18.54
C ASP A 47 3.71 17.12 18.46
N GLY A 48 4.89 17.62 18.10
CA GLY A 48 6.12 16.82 18.01
C GLY A 48 6.23 15.95 16.76
N ALA A 49 5.44 16.18 15.71
CA ALA A 49 5.41 15.35 14.50
C ALA A 49 6.77 15.24 13.79
N HIS A 50 7.60 16.29 13.88
CA HIS A 50 8.94 16.34 13.28
C HIS A 50 9.94 15.37 13.93
N VAL A 51 9.76 14.99 15.20
CA VAL A 51 10.75 14.25 15.98
C VAL A 51 11.05 12.88 15.35
N ARG A 52 10.01 12.15 14.93
CA ARG A 52 10.18 10.85 14.26
C ARG A 52 10.92 10.99 12.93
N THR A 53 10.61 12.03 12.16
CA THR A 53 11.29 12.33 10.89
C THR A 53 12.76 12.65 11.11
N VAL A 54 13.10 13.47 12.12
CA VAL A 54 14.50 13.77 12.49
C VAL A 54 15.25 12.50 12.87
N GLN A 55 14.66 11.64 13.70
CA GLN A 55 15.26 10.38 14.13
C GLN A 55 15.52 9.45 12.95
N ALA A 56 14.54 9.29 12.05
CA ALA A 56 14.66 8.45 10.86
C ALA A 56 15.77 8.96 9.92
N LEU A 57 15.85 10.28 9.69
CA LEU A 57 16.86 10.89 8.83
C LEU A 57 18.27 10.82 9.43
N THR A 58 18.37 10.97 10.75
CA THR A 58 19.64 10.78 11.47
C THR A 58 20.11 9.33 11.35
N ALA A 59 19.20 8.36 11.53
CA ALA A 59 19.49 6.93 11.34
C ALA A 59 19.87 6.60 9.89
N ALA A 60 19.30 7.32 8.91
CA ALA A 60 19.66 7.21 7.50
C ALA A 60 21.00 7.87 7.15
N GLY A 61 21.69 8.51 8.11
CA GLY A 61 23.02 9.08 7.92
C GLY A 61 23.06 10.55 7.51
N ALA A 62 22.01 11.33 7.76
CA ALA A 62 22.03 12.77 7.54
C ALA A 62 23.15 13.44 8.37
N ALA A 63 24.02 14.21 7.72
CA ALA A 63 25.12 14.91 8.39
C ALA A 63 24.62 16.06 9.28
N ARG A 64 23.54 16.71 8.85
CA ARG A 64 22.80 17.73 9.61
C ARG A 64 21.31 17.58 9.34
N VAL A 65 20.50 17.82 10.37
CA VAL A 65 19.06 17.98 10.23
C VAL A 65 18.66 19.42 10.64
N VAL A 66 18.03 20.14 9.71
CA VAL A 66 17.52 21.50 9.91
C VAL A 66 16.00 21.42 9.91
N VAL A 67 15.39 21.68 11.06
CA VAL A 67 13.93 21.78 11.20
C VAL A 67 13.51 23.22 10.89
N THR A 68 12.47 23.37 10.08
CA THR A 68 11.89 24.67 9.76
C THR A 68 10.37 24.59 9.86
N VAL A 69 9.79 25.58 10.54
CA VAL A 69 8.36 25.59 10.88
C VAL A 69 7.64 26.61 10.01
N TYR A 70 6.49 26.23 9.47
CA TYR A 70 5.67 27.12 8.64
C TYR A 70 4.22 27.11 9.06
N ASP A 71 3.52 28.20 8.78
CA ASP A 71 2.07 28.26 8.84
C ASP A 71 1.55 29.02 7.62
N VAL A 72 1.13 28.27 6.60
CA VAL A 72 0.50 28.85 5.41
C VAL A 72 -0.83 29.56 5.74
N HIS A 73 -1.47 29.29 6.90
CA HIS A 73 -2.73 29.93 7.35
C HIS A 73 -2.48 31.25 8.10
N ALA A 74 -1.22 31.60 8.35
CA ALA A 74 -0.88 32.77 9.13
C ALA A 74 -1.40 34.05 8.48
N GLY A 75 -2.06 34.90 9.28
CA GLY A 75 -2.33 36.28 8.90
C GLY A 75 -1.10 37.16 9.15
N PRO A 76 -1.03 38.37 8.57
CA PRO A 76 0.11 39.27 8.75
C PRO A 76 0.40 39.66 10.21
N THR A 77 -0.59 39.53 11.09
CA THR A 77 -0.51 39.83 12.53
C THR A 77 -0.37 38.58 13.40
N SER A 78 -0.25 37.39 12.79
CA SER A 78 -0.02 36.15 13.52
C SER A 78 1.28 36.23 14.32
N THR A 79 1.24 35.74 15.55
CA THR A 79 2.42 35.59 16.41
C THR A 79 2.44 34.19 16.98
N TYR A 80 3.63 33.62 17.21
CA TYR A 80 3.81 32.25 17.71
C TYR A 80 4.86 32.22 18.81
N PRO A 81 4.83 31.25 19.72
CA PRO A 81 5.98 30.96 20.57
C PRO A 81 7.23 30.68 19.73
N PRO A 82 8.44 31.00 20.20
CA PRO A 82 9.66 30.67 19.49
C PRO A 82 9.76 29.19 19.09
N VAL A 83 10.30 28.97 17.91
CA VAL A 83 10.76 27.68 17.41
C VAL A 83 12.13 27.42 18.05
N THR A 84 12.37 26.19 18.51
CA THR A 84 13.55 25.87 19.32
C THR A 84 14.26 24.64 18.79
N ALA A 85 15.59 24.67 18.83
CA ALA A 85 16.41 23.50 18.54
C ALA A 85 16.22 22.44 19.63
N GLY A 86 16.50 21.18 19.27
CA GLY A 86 16.45 20.05 20.19
C GLY A 86 17.57 19.05 19.91
N ASP A 87 17.52 17.92 20.62
CA ASP A 87 18.56 16.90 20.50
C ASP A 87 18.53 16.24 19.11
N GLY A 88 19.56 16.52 18.30
CA GLY A 88 19.72 15.95 16.97
C GLY A 88 19.22 16.83 15.82
N TRP A 89 18.75 18.06 16.09
CA TRP A 89 18.44 19.02 15.01
C TRP A 89 18.75 20.46 15.38
N THR A 90 18.94 21.27 14.34
CA THR A 90 18.98 22.73 14.44
C THR A 90 17.70 23.32 13.87
N VAL A 91 17.39 24.57 14.22
CA VAL A 91 16.26 25.30 13.62
C VAL A 91 16.79 26.40 12.71
N SER A 92 16.13 26.60 11.56
CA SER A 92 16.53 27.64 10.61
C SER A 92 16.40 29.04 11.19
N ARG A 93 15.30 29.29 11.93
CA ARG A 93 14.97 30.52 12.66
C ARG A 93 14.16 30.17 13.90
N ASP A 94 14.07 31.12 14.82
CA ASP A 94 13.15 31.05 15.98
C ASP A 94 11.72 31.48 15.62
N THR A 95 11.50 32.01 14.41
CA THR A 95 10.19 32.41 13.87
C THR A 95 9.51 31.28 13.09
N VAL A 96 8.18 31.42 12.91
CA VAL A 96 7.39 30.57 12.01
C VAL A 96 7.26 31.27 10.65
N ALA A 97 7.61 30.58 9.56
CA ALA A 97 7.51 31.12 8.21
C ALA A 97 6.05 31.17 7.71
N ALA A 98 5.66 32.26 7.04
CA ALA A 98 4.32 32.42 6.47
C ALA A 98 4.05 31.51 5.25
N THR A 99 5.11 30.92 4.67
CA THR A 99 5.01 30.04 3.50
C THR A 99 5.97 28.87 3.65
N TRP A 100 5.64 27.73 3.01
CA TRP A 100 6.55 26.60 2.93
C TRP A 100 7.85 26.96 2.19
N GLY A 101 7.75 27.74 1.10
CA GLY A 101 8.92 28.23 0.36
C GLY A 101 9.84 29.12 1.22
N GLY A 102 9.29 30.01 2.04
CA GLY A 102 10.05 30.81 2.99
C GLY A 102 10.77 29.96 4.05
N ALA A 103 10.11 28.89 4.52
CA ALA A 103 10.69 27.93 5.45
C ALA A 103 11.93 27.23 4.86
N VAL A 104 11.81 26.71 3.63
CA VAL A 104 12.94 26.09 2.92
C VAL A 104 14.03 27.11 2.64
N ALA A 105 13.66 28.33 2.23
CA ALA A 105 14.62 29.40 1.94
C ALA A 105 15.49 29.73 3.17
N ALA A 106 14.90 29.80 4.36
CA ALA A 106 15.62 30.05 5.61
C ALA A 106 16.62 28.94 5.98
N ALA A 107 16.40 27.70 5.52
CA ALA A 107 17.31 26.59 5.77
C ALA A 107 18.51 26.56 4.81
N ARG A 108 18.39 27.14 3.59
CA ARG A 108 19.43 27.07 2.53
C ARG A 108 20.83 27.49 3.01
N PRO A 109 21.01 28.60 3.77
CA PRO A 109 22.35 29.03 4.19
C PRO A 109 22.98 28.16 5.27
N LEU A 110 22.23 27.19 5.82
CA LEU A 110 22.72 26.22 6.82
C LEU A 110 23.19 24.91 6.21
N LEU A 111 22.94 24.69 4.92
CA LEU A 111 23.35 23.48 4.20
C LEU A 111 24.85 23.53 3.87
N ARG A 112 25.54 22.41 4.09
CA ARG A 112 26.97 22.20 3.86
C ARG A 112 27.26 20.93 3.06
N ALA A 113 26.44 19.89 3.17
CA ALA A 113 26.64 18.66 2.43
C ALA A 113 26.38 18.84 0.91
N PRO A 114 27.00 18.02 0.04
CA PRO A 114 26.83 18.12 -1.41
C PRO A 114 25.40 17.80 -1.88
N LEU A 115 24.67 16.99 -1.11
CA LEU A 115 23.29 16.60 -1.37
C LEU A 115 22.37 17.12 -0.26
N VAL A 116 21.10 17.35 -0.60
CA VAL A 116 20.07 17.75 0.36
C VAL A 116 18.82 16.90 0.16
N LEU A 117 18.23 16.44 1.26
CA LEU A 117 16.90 15.83 1.30
C LEU A 117 15.95 16.80 1.99
N VAL A 118 14.96 17.30 1.26
CA VAL A 118 13.84 18.06 1.83
C VAL A 118 12.71 17.09 2.09
N GLN A 119 12.22 17.01 3.31
CA GLN A 119 11.11 16.14 3.69
C GLN A 119 10.17 16.87 4.65
N ASP A 120 8.91 17.00 4.28
CA ASP A 120 7.88 17.47 5.20
C ASP A 120 7.52 16.39 6.23
N ALA A 121 7.30 16.79 7.48
CA ALA A 121 6.88 15.88 8.53
C ALA A 121 5.52 15.21 8.26
N SER A 122 4.73 15.73 7.32
CA SER A 122 3.51 15.08 6.83
C SER A 122 3.75 13.98 5.80
N ILE A 123 4.99 13.69 5.39
CA ILE A 123 5.35 12.59 4.49
C ILE A 123 6.22 11.59 5.24
N ALA A 124 5.71 10.38 5.41
CA ALA A 124 6.43 9.26 6.01
C ALA A 124 7.18 8.48 4.92
N LEU A 125 8.50 8.35 5.09
CA LEU A 125 9.36 7.52 4.25
C LEU A 125 9.59 6.16 4.95
N PRO A 126 9.53 5.03 4.21
CA PRO A 126 9.95 3.75 4.75
C PRO A 126 11.49 3.67 4.86
N ASP A 127 11.97 2.67 5.58
CA ASP A 127 13.41 2.44 5.75
C ASP A 127 14.11 2.31 4.38
N GLY A 128 15.28 2.92 4.27
CA GLY A 128 16.06 2.95 3.02
C GLY A 128 15.58 3.94 1.96
N ALA A 129 14.34 4.45 2.01
CA ALA A 129 13.83 5.37 0.98
C ALA A 129 14.58 6.71 0.95
N ALA A 130 14.95 7.25 2.11
CA ALA A 130 15.77 8.47 2.19
C ALA A 130 17.13 8.27 1.49
N ALA A 131 17.79 7.14 1.75
CA ALA A 131 19.06 6.81 1.11
C ALA A 131 18.91 6.63 -0.41
N ALA A 132 17.83 5.99 -0.86
CA ALA A 132 17.54 5.80 -2.28
C ALA A 132 17.31 7.14 -3.02
N LEU A 133 16.57 8.08 -2.42
CA LEU A 133 16.38 9.42 -2.99
C LEU A 133 17.72 10.16 -3.15
N VAL A 134 18.55 10.15 -2.11
CA VAL A 134 19.87 10.80 -2.12
C VAL A 134 20.81 10.15 -3.14
N ALA A 135 20.84 8.81 -3.21
CA ALA A 135 21.67 8.08 -4.16
C ALA A 135 21.30 8.37 -5.62
N ALA A 136 20.01 8.61 -5.92
CA ALA A 136 19.54 8.89 -7.27
C ALA A 136 20.02 10.23 -7.83
N VAL A 137 20.38 11.21 -6.98
CA VAL A 137 20.90 12.53 -7.41
C VAL A 137 22.40 12.70 -7.21
N ALA A 138 23.06 11.68 -6.66
CA ALA A 138 24.50 11.65 -6.48
C ALA A 138 25.22 11.61 -7.83
N PRO A 139 26.41 12.24 -7.97
CA PRO A 139 27.20 12.18 -9.21
C PRO A 139 27.53 10.74 -9.64
N ALA A 140 27.64 10.52 -10.96
CA ALA A 140 27.98 9.21 -11.52
C ALA A 140 29.31 8.67 -10.94
N GLY A 141 29.32 7.40 -10.52
CA GLY A 141 30.45 6.76 -9.84
C GLY A 141 30.33 6.66 -8.31
N ALA A 142 29.30 7.27 -7.71
CA ALA A 142 28.99 7.18 -6.27
C ALA A 142 27.82 6.22 -5.95
N GLY A 143 27.42 5.34 -6.87
CA GLY A 143 26.34 4.36 -6.68
C GLY A 143 24.97 4.74 -7.25
N GLY A 144 24.89 5.71 -8.16
CA GLY A 144 23.63 6.12 -8.81
C GLY A 144 22.99 5.00 -9.64
N THR A 145 21.69 4.82 -9.47
CA THR A 145 20.87 3.77 -10.11
C THR A 145 20.14 4.24 -11.39
N VAL A 146 20.28 5.52 -11.76
CA VAL A 146 19.59 6.14 -12.90
C VAL A 146 20.42 5.98 -14.19
N PRO A 147 19.79 5.72 -15.35
CA PRO A 147 20.49 5.59 -16.63
C PRO A 147 21.43 6.77 -16.96
N PRO A 148 22.61 6.52 -17.56
CA PRO A 148 23.69 7.51 -17.73
C PRO A 148 23.40 8.61 -18.77
N ASP A 149 22.31 8.53 -19.54
CA ASP A 149 21.93 9.52 -20.56
C ASP A 149 21.08 10.67 -20.00
N ARG A 150 20.67 10.63 -18.73
CA ARG A 150 19.95 11.70 -18.03
C ARG A 150 20.57 11.97 -16.67
N GLU A 151 21.14 13.16 -16.51
CA GLU A 151 21.64 13.58 -15.21
C GLU A 151 20.46 13.92 -14.29
N ALA A 152 20.10 12.97 -13.42
CA ALA A 152 19.13 13.19 -12.36
C ALA A 152 19.69 14.22 -11.37
N VAL A 153 19.01 15.37 -11.27
CA VAL A 153 19.39 16.47 -10.37
C VAL A 153 18.42 16.58 -9.21
N VAL A 154 17.16 16.19 -9.44
CA VAL A 154 16.12 16.11 -8.42
C VAL A 154 15.48 14.72 -8.48
N ALA A 155 15.35 14.07 -7.33
CA ALA A 155 14.63 12.81 -7.20
C ALA A 155 13.43 12.99 -6.28
N VAL A 156 12.26 12.56 -6.73
CA VAL A 156 10.99 12.59 -5.98
C VAL A 156 10.47 11.17 -5.79
N PRO A 157 9.90 10.83 -4.62
CA PRO A 157 9.23 9.56 -4.45
C PRO A 157 7.84 9.57 -5.09
N VAL A 158 7.30 8.41 -5.43
CA VAL A 158 5.86 8.23 -5.56
C VAL A 158 5.24 8.33 -4.16
N VAL A 159 4.36 9.31 -3.95
CA VAL A 159 3.64 9.49 -2.68
C VAL A 159 2.24 8.90 -2.80
N ARG A 160 1.80 8.18 -1.77
CA ARG A 160 0.48 7.56 -1.65
C ARG A 160 -0.36 8.26 -0.58
N THR A 161 -1.68 8.23 -0.76
CA THR A 161 -2.64 8.64 0.27
C THR A 161 -2.77 7.56 1.36
N ARG A 162 -3.45 7.90 2.46
CA ARG A 162 -3.80 6.92 3.52
C ARG A 162 -4.71 5.78 3.03
N ASP A 163 -5.35 5.96 1.87
CA ASP A 163 -6.22 4.97 1.24
C ASP A 163 -5.45 4.12 0.21
N ASP A 164 -4.10 4.19 0.21
CA ASP A 164 -3.15 3.43 -0.64
C ASP A 164 -3.29 3.63 -2.16
N VAL A 165 -3.95 4.71 -2.58
CA VAL A 165 -3.89 5.22 -3.95
C VAL A 165 -2.77 6.25 -4.08
N VAL A 166 -2.22 6.39 -5.28
CA VAL A 166 -1.18 7.37 -5.59
C VAL A 166 -1.73 8.79 -5.38
N ALA A 167 -1.06 9.56 -4.53
CA ALA A 167 -1.28 11.00 -4.40
C ALA A 167 -0.56 11.75 -5.53
N SER A 168 0.70 11.38 -5.76
CA SER A 168 1.52 11.90 -6.86
C SER A 168 2.67 10.97 -7.20
N ALA A 169 2.93 10.80 -8.50
CA ALA A 169 4.15 10.21 -9.06
C ALA A 169 5.00 11.29 -9.75
N GLY A 170 5.21 12.43 -9.07
CA GLY A 170 5.73 13.65 -9.68
C GLY A 170 4.64 14.40 -10.44
N ALA A 171 5.03 15.46 -11.14
CA ALA A 171 4.10 16.38 -11.75
C ALA A 171 4.38 16.62 -13.22
N ALA A 172 3.34 17.01 -13.97
CA ALA A 172 3.40 17.44 -15.35
C ALA A 172 2.79 18.83 -15.55
N LEU A 173 3.32 19.57 -16.53
CA LEU A 173 2.80 20.88 -16.94
C LEU A 173 1.88 20.71 -18.15
N VAL A 174 0.57 20.78 -17.90
CA VAL A 174 -0.42 20.59 -18.98
C VAL A 174 -0.65 21.87 -19.79
N GLN A 175 -0.56 23.03 -19.13
CA GLN A 175 -0.74 24.33 -19.77
C GLN A 175 0.22 25.34 -19.16
N GLY A 176 0.92 26.10 -20.02
CA GLY A 176 1.73 27.23 -19.57
C GLY A 176 0.89 28.24 -18.79
N THR A 177 1.38 28.65 -17.62
CA THR A 177 0.71 29.46 -16.58
C THR A 177 -0.36 28.77 -15.72
N ALA A 178 -0.64 27.48 -15.93
CA ALA A 178 -1.47 26.71 -15.00
C ALA A 178 -0.60 26.02 -13.94
N PRO A 179 -1.19 25.67 -12.78
CA PRO A 179 -0.56 24.76 -11.83
C PRO A 179 -0.25 23.42 -12.48
N VAL A 180 0.76 22.73 -11.96
CA VAL A 180 1.09 21.37 -12.40
C VAL A 180 -0.02 20.38 -12.00
N THR A 181 -0.15 19.31 -12.78
CA THR A 181 -1.00 18.17 -12.44
C THR A 181 -0.16 17.06 -11.82
N ALA A 182 -0.70 16.40 -10.80
CA ALA A 182 -0.07 15.23 -10.17
C ALA A 182 -0.20 14.02 -11.10
N LEU A 183 0.93 13.43 -11.49
CA LEU A 183 0.96 12.24 -12.33
C LEU A 183 0.43 11.04 -11.54
N LEU A 184 -0.39 10.23 -12.22
CA LEU A 184 -1.04 9.03 -11.66
C LEU A 184 -1.92 9.29 -10.43
N ARG A 185 -2.37 10.53 -10.16
CA ARG A 185 -3.27 10.83 -9.04
C ARG A 185 -4.50 9.92 -9.05
N GLY A 186 -4.72 9.19 -7.95
CA GLY A 186 -5.83 8.26 -7.77
C GLY A 186 -5.68 6.91 -8.47
N HIS A 187 -4.53 6.62 -9.07
CA HIS A 187 -4.20 5.27 -9.53
C HIS A 187 -3.83 4.36 -8.34
N PRO A 188 -4.02 3.04 -8.47
CA PRO A 188 -3.53 2.08 -7.47
C PRO A 188 -2.00 2.04 -7.41
N ALA A 189 -1.48 1.57 -6.28
CA ALA A 189 -0.05 1.41 -6.04
C ALA A 189 0.67 0.62 -7.14
N GLU A 190 0.05 -0.44 -7.65
CA GLU A 190 0.67 -1.32 -8.64
C GLU A 190 0.88 -0.64 -10.00
N ASP A 191 0.10 0.41 -10.33
CA ASP A 191 0.37 1.20 -11.53
C ASP A 191 1.67 1.99 -11.37
N ALA A 192 1.93 2.53 -10.17
CA ALA A 192 3.16 3.27 -9.90
C ALA A 192 4.39 2.36 -9.71
N GLU A 193 4.22 1.17 -9.13
CA GLU A 193 5.29 0.16 -8.97
C GLU A 193 5.78 -0.40 -10.31
N ARG A 194 4.97 -0.27 -11.37
CA ARG A 194 5.35 -0.63 -12.75
C ARG A 194 6.15 0.46 -13.46
N LEU A 195 6.29 1.66 -12.88
CA LEU A 195 7.09 2.71 -13.49
C LEU A 195 8.56 2.29 -13.52
N PRO A 196 9.27 2.55 -14.63
CA PRO A 196 10.72 2.41 -14.65
C PRO A 196 11.38 3.31 -13.60
N ASP A 197 12.38 2.80 -12.91
CA ASP A 197 13.18 3.59 -11.98
C ASP A 197 13.79 4.80 -12.71
N GLY A 198 13.57 5.98 -12.13
CA GLY A 198 14.12 7.22 -12.65
C GLY A 198 13.36 7.79 -13.85
N VAL A 199 12.09 7.41 -14.06
CA VAL A 199 11.26 8.04 -15.11
C VAL A 199 11.19 9.56 -14.91
N ALA A 200 11.34 10.31 -16.00
CA ALA A 200 11.40 11.76 -15.93
C ALA A 200 10.01 12.37 -15.72
N ALA A 201 9.92 13.30 -14.77
CA ALA A 201 8.77 14.17 -14.56
C ALA A 201 9.16 15.63 -14.86
N PHE A 202 8.16 16.49 -15.02
CA PHE A 202 8.41 17.92 -15.16
C PHE A 202 8.98 18.46 -13.84
N ALA A 203 8.29 18.21 -12.73
CA ALA A 203 8.64 18.68 -11.39
C ALA A 203 8.20 17.68 -10.32
N GLY A 204 8.57 17.92 -9.06
CA GLY A 204 7.87 17.36 -7.91
C GLY A 204 6.74 18.28 -7.46
N ASP A 205 5.73 17.77 -6.77
CA ASP A 205 4.59 18.55 -6.27
C ASP A 205 4.17 18.17 -4.85
N GLU A 206 4.82 17.17 -4.27
CA GLU A 206 4.77 16.82 -2.86
C GLU A 206 6.08 17.25 -2.17
N PRO A 207 6.05 17.80 -0.95
CA PRO A 207 7.23 18.36 -0.26
C PRO A 207 8.17 17.27 0.28
N CYS A 208 8.63 16.36 -0.59
CA CYS A 208 9.62 15.34 -0.31
C CYS A 208 10.46 15.09 -1.56
N PHE A 209 11.73 15.49 -1.54
CA PHE A 209 12.66 15.30 -2.67
C PHE A 209 14.11 15.40 -2.24
N ALA A 210 14.99 14.71 -2.97
CA ALA A 210 16.43 14.93 -2.88
C ALA A 210 16.92 15.79 -4.06
N ALA A 211 17.97 16.59 -3.82
CA ALA A 211 18.61 17.39 -4.84
C ALA A 211 20.10 17.62 -4.55
N ARG A 212 20.82 18.13 -5.55
CA ARG A 212 22.18 18.64 -5.37
C ARG A 212 22.14 19.99 -4.69
N THR A 213 22.78 20.12 -3.53
CA THR A 213 22.76 21.33 -2.69
C THR A 213 23.26 22.56 -3.45
N ALA A 214 24.30 22.42 -4.26
CA ALA A 214 24.87 23.51 -5.05
C ALA A 214 23.91 24.13 -6.08
N HIS A 215 22.89 23.38 -6.50
CA HIS A 215 21.90 23.81 -7.49
C HIS A 215 20.53 24.10 -6.89
N LEU A 216 20.35 23.93 -5.57
CA LEU A 216 19.07 24.15 -4.90
C LEU A 216 18.60 25.61 -5.11
N ALA A 217 17.58 25.76 -5.95
CA ALA A 217 17.07 27.06 -6.37
C ALA A 217 16.46 27.86 -5.20
N LEU A 218 16.20 29.14 -5.43
CA LEU A 218 15.48 29.98 -4.48
C LEU A 218 13.97 29.60 -4.56
N PRO A 219 13.33 29.19 -3.44
CA PRO A 219 11.91 28.90 -3.44
C PRO A 219 11.07 30.16 -3.70
N VAL A 220 9.86 29.98 -4.22
CA VAL A 220 8.89 31.06 -4.39
C VAL A 220 8.05 31.27 -3.12
N ARG A 221 7.69 32.52 -2.84
CA ARG A 221 6.98 32.91 -1.61
C ARG A 221 5.46 32.84 -1.78
N THR A 222 4.93 31.64 -1.98
CA THR A 222 3.48 31.42 -2.13
C THR A 222 2.89 30.61 -0.98
N VAL A 223 1.64 30.87 -0.62
CA VAL A 223 0.86 30.04 0.31
C VAL A 223 0.42 28.70 -0.32
N ASP A 224 0.53 28.54 -1.65
CA ASP A 224 0.29 27.27 -2.32
C ASP A 224 1.55 26.39 -2.29
N THR A 225 1.58 25.45 -1.35
CA THR A 225 2.74 24.55 -1.15
C THR A 225 3.05 23.74 -2.40
N ARG A 226 2.02 23.31 -3.16
CA ARG A 226 2.22 22.51 -4.38
C ARG A 226 2.99 23.31 -5.43
N THR A 227 2.56 24.54 -5.73
CA THR A 227 3.30 25.44 -6.63
C THR A 227 4.70 25.75 -6.11
N ALA A 228 4.88 25.96 -4.80
CA ALA A 228 6.20 26.21 -4.23
C ALA A 228 7.17 25.04 -4.46
N VAL A 229 6.73 23.80 -4.25
CA VAL A 229 7.52 22.58 -4.49
C VAL A 229 7.81 22.42 -5.99
N ALA A 230 6.80 22.60 -6.85
CA ALA A 230 6.94 22.44 -8.30
C ALA A 230 7.92 23.43 -8.92
N ARG A 231 7.84 24.71 -8.50
CA ARG A 231 8.82 25.72 -8.88
C ARG A 231 10.21 25.38 -8.39
N LEU A 232 10.36 25.08 -7.10
CA LEU A 232 11.67 24.80 -6.51
C LEU A 232 12.36 23.62 -7.18
N THR A 233 11.65 22.50 -7.36
CA THR A 233 12.22 21.29 -7.97
C THR A 233 12.56 21.48 -9.45
N ARG A 234 11.67 22.10 -10.23
CA ARG A 234 11.94 22.39 -11.65
C ARG A 234 13.10 23.38 -11.83
N ASP A 235 13.11 24.47 -11.06
CA ASP A 235 14.14 25.50 -11.16
C ASP A 235 15.50 24.95 -10.69
N THR A 236 15.51 24.06 -9.70
CA THR A 236 16.72 23.33 -9.26
C THR A 236 17.27 22.44 -10.36
N ALA A 237 16.41 21.68 -11.04
CA ALA A 237 16.82 20.84 -12.15
C ALA A 237 17.31 21.68 -13.36
N ASP A 238 16.65 22.80 -13.66
CA ASP A 238 17.07 23.72 -14.74
C ASP A 238 18.42 24.39 -14.46
N ALA A 239 18.68 24.78 -13.21
CA ALA A 239 19.93 25.41 -12.80
C ALA A 239 21.16 24.51 -13.01
N ALA A 240 20.95 23.19 -13.12
CA ALA A 240 21.98 22.20 -13.41
C ALA A 240 21.87 21.61 -14.82
N GLY A 241 20.90 22.05 -15.64
CA GLY A 241 20.64 21.46 -16.97
C GLY A 241 20.16 20.00 -16.92
N GLY A 242 19.56 19.56 -15.81
CA GLY A 242 19.16 18.16 -15.59
C GLY A 242 17.65 17.95 -15.45
N THR A 243 17.28 16.77 -14.96
CA THR A 243 15.89 16.32 -14.88
C THR A 243 15.43 16.03 -13.47
N CYS A 244 14.11 16.18 -13.26
CA CYS A 244 13.41 15.62 -12.12
C CYS A 244 13.07 14.16 -12.45
N VAL A 245 13.41 13.22 -11.57
CA VAL A 245 13.14 11.80 -11.76
C VAL A 245 12.27 11.26 -10.63
N VAL A 246 11.42 10.30 -10.95
CA VAL A 246 10.46 9.69 -10.02
C VAL A 246 10.96 8.31 -9.61
N LEU A 247 10.87 8.01 -8.30
CA LEU A 247 11.26 6.74 -7.72
C LEU A 247 10.07 6.04 -7.02
N PRO A 248 9.68 4.83 -7.43
CA PRO A 248 8.62 4.06 -6.77
C PRO A 248 9.14 3.37 -5.49
N LEU A 249 9.40 4.14 -4.44
CA LEU A 249 10.01 3.67 -3.18
C LEU A 249 9.03 2.97 -2.22
N GLY A 250 8.04 2.25 -2.76
CA GLY A 250 7.03 1.52 -2.00
C GLY A 250 6.13 2.45 -1.18
N ARG A 251 6.16 2.28 0.15
CA ARG A 251 5.19 2.84 1.12
C ARG A 251 5.53 4.24 1.60
N VAL A 252 5.66 5.18 0.67
CA VAL A 252 5.75 6.60 1.00
C VAL A 252 4.35 7.17 1.14
N TYR A 253 3.96 7.53 2.37
CA TYR A 253 2.59 7.97 2.67
C TYR A 253 2.54 9.42 3.14
N ARG A 254 1.56 10.17 2.64
CA ARG A 254 1.13 11.40 3.31
C ARG A 254 0.29 11.07 4.54
N THR A 255 0.68 11.61 5.68
CA THR A 255 -0.01 11.44 6.97
C THR A 255 -1.03 12.56 7.23
N GLY A 256 -0.99 13.64 6.44
CA GLY A 256 -1.90 14.78 6.51
C GLY A 256 -2.81 14.95 5.30
N THR A 257 -3.89 15.71 5.48
CA THR A 257 -4.69 16.22 4.34
C THR A 257 -4.10 17.56 3.88
N VAL A 258 -3.38 17.55 2.75
CA VAL A 258 -3.08 18.76 1.98
C VAL A 258 -4.42 19.36 1.56
N ARG A 259 -4.76 20.53 2.14
CA ARG A 259 -5.88 21.35 1.68
C ARG A 259 -5.34 22.29 0.62
N GLU A 260 -5.72 22.03 -0.62
CA GLU A 260 -5.42 22.89 -1.77
C GLU A 260 -5.93 24.31 -1.48
N ARG A 261 -5.09 25.30 -1.78
CA ARG A 261 -5.34 26.70 -1.45
C ARG A 261 -5.49 27.55 -2.69
N ARG A 262 -6.13 28.71 -2.50
CA ARG A 262 -6.12 29.79 -3.48
C ARG A 262 -4.68 30.15 -3.83
N ILE A 263 -4.41 30.26 -5.13
CA ILE A 263 -3.17 30.87 -5.63
C ILE A 263 -3.16 32.35 -5.29
N ASP A 264 -2.16 32.76 -4.52
CA ASP A 264 -1.85 34.15 -4.27
C ASP A 264 -1.11 34.79 -5.46
N THR A 265 -0.90 36.10 -5.40
CA THR A 265 -0.22 36.84 -6.48
C THR A 265 1.19 36.30 -6.72
N ASP A 266 1.93 36.00 -5.65
CA ASP A 266 3.29 35.46 -5.75
C ASP A 266 3.30 34.09 -6.48
N GLY A 267 2.30 33.22 -6.24
CA GLY A 267 2.13 31.97 -6.96
C GLY A 267 1.74 32.16 -8.44
N ALA A 268 0.85 33.11 -8.74
CA ALA A 268 0.46 33.42 -10.11
C ALA A 268 1.65 33.95 -10.94
N ASP A 269 2.46 34.84 -10.36
CA ASP A 269 3.66 35.38 -10.99
C ASP A 269 4.71 34.28 -11.21
N ALA A 270 4.85 33.36 -10.24
CA ALA A 270 5.75 32.21 -10.37
C ALA A 270 5.34 31.27 -11.52
N LEU A 271 4.05 31.05 -11.74
CA LEU A 271 3.56 30.22 -12.84
C LEU A 271 3.69 30.92 -14.21
N ALA A 272 3.67 32.26 -14.25
CA ALA A 272 3.81 33.01 -15.49
C ALA A 272 5.14 32.76 -16.23
N VAL A 273 6.19 32.37 -15.49
CA VAL A 273 7.50 31.98 -16.05
C VAL A 273 7.42 30.75 -16.97
N TRP A 274 6.39 29.91 -16.80
CA TRP A 274 6.18 28.72 -17.65
C TRP A 274 5.23 28.97 -18.84
N ARG A 275 4.88 30.23 -19.15
CA ARG A 275 3.92 30.56 -20.22
C ARG A 275 4.21 29.86 -21.55
N ASP A 276 5.46 29.90 -21.98
CA ASP A 276 5.90 29.36 -23.28
C ASP A 276 6.59 28.00 -23.13
N ARG A 277 6.46 27.35 -21.98
CA ARG A 277 7.13 26.08 -21.68
C ARG A 277 6.25 24.90 -22.08
N GLY A 278 6.84 23.97 -22.83
CA GLY A 278 6.26 22.66 -23.11
C GLY A 278 6.72 21.60 -22.11
N ASP A 279 5.93 20.55 -21.99
CA ASP A 279 6.22 19.35 -21.21
C ASP A 279 5.60 18.13 -21.89
N ASP A 280 6.34 17.02 -21.91
CA ASP A 280 5.94 15.72 -22.46
C ASP A 280 5.95 14.61 -21.39
N SER A 281 6.09 15.00 -20.12
CA SER A 281 6.30 14.05 -19.03
C SER A 281 5.07 13.16 -18.79
N ALA A 282 3.86 13.70 -18.93
CA ALA A 282 2.64 12.91 -18.79
C ALA A 282 2.54 11.83 -19.88
N GLU A 283 2.84 12.16 -21.13
CA GLU A 283 2.86 11.24 -22.25
C GLU A 283 3.86 10.11 -22.00
N ARG A 284 5.08 10.44 -21.56
CA ARG A 284 6.13 9.44 -21.29
C ARG A 284 5.77 8.51 -20.14
N VAL A 285 5.28 9.06 -19.02
CA VAL A 285 4.91 8.30 -17.83
C VAL A 285 3.74 7.36 -18.12
N LEU A 286 2.70 7.85 -18.81
CA LEU A 286 1.56 7.01 -19.18
C LEU A 286 1.94 5.96 -20.23
N ALA A 287 2.74 6.33 -21.25
CA ALA A 287 3.18 5.37 -22.26
C ALA A 287 4.00 4.22 -21.66
N ALA A 288 4.80 4.48 -20.62
CA ALA A 288 5.52 3.44 -19.88
C ALA A 288 4.60 2.39 -19.23
N LEU A 289 3.34 2.75 -18.99
CA LEU A 289 2.31 1.88 -18.41
C LEU A 289 1.34 1.32 -19.46
N ASP A 290 1.59 1.54 -20.76
CA ASP A 290 0.64 1.28 -21.85
C ASP A 290 -0.70 2.03 -21.66
N LEU A 291 -0.59 3.26 -21.20
CA LEU A 291 -1.66 4.24 -21.08
C LEU A 291 -1.38 5.44 -22.00
N ALA A 292 -2.40 6.24 -22.25
CA ALA A 292 -2.31 7.47 -23.01
C ALA A 292 -2.92 8.64 -22.23
N VAL A 293 -2.46 9.86 -22.53
CA VAL A 293 -3.12 11.08 -22.02
C VAL A 293 -4.51 11.14 -22.64
N GLY A 294 -5.52 11.08 -21.77
CA GLY A 294 -6.92 11.22 -22.16
C GLY A 294 -7.41 12.65 -22.00
N THR A 295 -8.68 12.79 -21.60
CA THR A 295 -9.27 14.10 -21.33
C THR A 295 -8.57 14.82 -20.16
N VAL A 296 -8.09 16.03 -20.42
CA VAL A 296 -7.68 16.97 -19.38
C VAL A 296 -8.91 17.74 -18.91
N ALA A 297 -9.30 17.52 -17.67
CA ALA A 297 -10.34 18.29 -17.00
C ALA A 297 -9.71 19.36 -16.10
N ALA A 298 -10.54 20.23 -15.52
CA ALA A 298 -10.07 21.20 -14.56
C ALA A 298 -11.06 21.31 -13.40
N ASP A 299 -10.69 20.79 -12.23
CA ASP A 299 -11.55 20.71 -11.06
C ASP A 299 -11.44 21.99 -10.21
N PRO A 300 -12.54 22.48 -9.63
CA PRO A 300 -12.49 23.62 -8.73
C PRO A 300 -11.77 23.25 -7.42
N ALA A 301 -10.56 23.77 -7.23
CA ALA A 301 -9.82 23.71 -5.97
C ALA A 301 -10.32 24.83 -5.04
N ALA A 302 -11.00 24.44 -3.95
CA ALA A 302 -11.50 25.25 -2.83
C ALA A 302 -12.41 26.47 -3.17
N ALA A 303 -13.60 26.54 -2.57
CA ALA A 303 -14.48 27.73 -2.62
C ALA A 303 -13.98 28.86 -1.68
N PRO A 304 -14.24 30.18 -1.93
CA PRO A 304 -15.18 30.79 -2.89
C PRO A 304 -14.57 31.39 -4.18
N VAL A 305 -13.25 31.32 -4.37
CA VAL A 305 -12.59 31.58 -5.67
C VAL A 305 -11.83 30.33 -6.04
N ALA A 306 -12.47 29.43 -6.77
CA ALA A 306 -11.89 28.15 -7.12
C ALA A 306 -10.84 28.34 -8.22
N LEU A 307 -9.58 28.07 -7.88
CA LEU A 307 -8.57 27.75 -8.88
C LEU A 307 -9.05 26.50 -9.63
N ARG A 308 -8.81 26.43 -10.94
CA ARG A 308 -9.02 25.19 -11.68
C ARG A 308 -7.70 24.44 -11.78
N GLU A 309 -7.57 23.35 -11.04
CA GLU A 309 -6.41 22.48 -11.15
C GLU A 309 -6.60 21.53 -12.33
N PRO A 310 -5.60 21.40 -13.24
CA PRO A 310 -5.70 20.43 -14.30
C PRO A 310 -5.70 19.02 -13.70
N VAL A 311 -6.70 18.23 -14.06
CA VAL A 311 -6.79 16.81 -13.73
C VAL A 311 -6.61 16.03 -15.00
N LEU A 312 -5.51 15.29 -15.07
CA LEU A 312 -5.18 14.46 -16.20
C LEU A 312 -5.82 13.09 -16.03
N ARG A 313 -6.79 12.74 -16.89
CA ARG A 313 -7.30 11.37 -16.95
C ARG A 313 -6.42 10.53 -17.86
N ALA A 314 -6.06 9.34 -17.39
CA ALA A 314 -5.44 8.33 -18.23
C ALA A 314 -6.50 7.60 -19.06
N GLU A 315 -6.14 7.25 -20.29
CA GLU A 315 -6.89 6.37 -21.16
C GLU A 315 -6.05 5.13 -21.50
N ARG A 316 -6.70 4.07 -21.97
CA ARG A 316 -6.01 2.86 -22.38
C ARG A 316 -5.15 3.11 -23.62
N GLY A 317 -3.91 2.65 -23.57
CA GLY A 317 -2.97 2.73 -24.68
C GLY A 317 -3.33 1.83 -25.86
N PRO A 318 -2.63 2.00 -27.00
CA PRO A 318 -2.95 1.32 -28.26
C PRO A 318 -2.66 -0.18 -28.25
N SER A 319 -1.87 -0.70 -27.30
CA SER A 319 -1.47 -2.12 -27.33
C SER A 319 -2.62 -3.10 -27.08
N ARG A 320 -3.77 -2.61 -26.55
CA ARG A 320 -5.04 -3.36 -26.45
C ARG A 320 -5.51 -3.93 -27.79
N LEU A 321 -5.15 -3.28 -28.91
CA LEU A 321 -5.55 -3.71 -30.26
C LEU A 321 -4.78 -4.93 -30.77
N THR A 322 -3.74 -5.38 -30.06
CA THR A 322 -2.99 -6.59 -30.43
C THR A 322 -3.51 -7.79 -29.66
N ALA A 323 -4.43 -8.54 -30.29
CA ALA A 323 -4.78 -9.88 -29.83
C ALA A 323 -3.51 -10.73 -29.78
N ARG A 324 -2.99 -11.00 -28.56
CA ARG A 324 -1.91 -11.95 -28.38
C ARG A 324 -2.51 -13.37 -28.43
N GLU A 325 -1.70 -14.34 -28.83
CA GLU A 325 -2.06 -15.77 -28.93
C GLU A 325 -2.65 -16.39 -27.62
N ARG A 326 -2.65 -15.65 -26.49
CA ARG A 326 -3.18 -16.02 -25.17
C ARG A 326 -4.57 -15.45 -24.82
N GLY A 327 -5.26 -14.82 -25.77
CA GLY A 327 -6.60 -14.21 -25.59
C GLY A 327 -6.57 -12.76 -25.09
N GLU A 328 -7.75 -12.14 -24.89
CA GLU A 328 -7.89 -10.74 -24.43
C GLU A 328 -7.14 -10.54 -23.09
N ARG A 329 -6.34 -9.47 -23.03
CA ARG A 329 -5.64 -8.99 -21.82
C ARG A 329 -6.55 -8.00 -21.11
N LEU A 330 -7.18 -8.44 -20.03
CA LEU A 330 -8.09 -7.64 -19.22
C LEU A 330 -7.33 -7.06 -18.02
N ARG A 331 -7.77 -5.90 -17.52
CA ARG A 331 -7.37 -5.40 -16.19
C ARG A 331 -8.42 -5.72 -15.16
N TRP A 332 -7.95 -6.34 -14.08
CA TRP A 332 -8.74 -6.80 -12.96
C TRP A 332 -8.45 -5.91 -11.75
N SER A 333 -9.48 -5.34 -11.13
CA SER A 333 -9.40 -4.88 -9.75
C SER A 333 -9.91 -5.96 -8.81
N VAL A 334 -9.04 -6.46 -7.94
CA VAL A 334 -9.37 -7.45 -6.91
C VAL A 334 -9.62 -6.70 -5.61
N ARG A 335 -10.86 -6.72 -5.11
CA ARG A 335 -11.28 -5.94 -3.95
C ARG A 335 -11.35 -6.82 -2.70
N ILE A 336 -10.71 -6.40 -1.62
CA ILE A 336 -10.60 -7.12 -0.35
C ILE A 336 -11.05 -6.28 0.85
N ALA A 337 -11.42 -6.93 1.96
CA ALA A 337 -11.85 -6.25 3.18
C ALA A 337 -10.69 -5.77 4.07
N ALA A 338 -9.45 -6.16 3.75
CA ALA A 338 -8.27 -5.70 4.47
C ALA A 338 -8.08 -4.19 4.33
N HIS A 339 -7.62 -3.55 5.41
CA HIS A 339 -7.25 -2.14 5.42
C HIS A 339 -5.94 -1.91 4.64
N PRO A 340 -5.73 -0.72 4.05
CA PRO A 340 -4.48 -0.35 3.41
C PRO A 340 -3.32 -0.25 4.40
N GLY A 341 -2.11 -0.42 3.87
CA GLY A 341 -0.86 -0.22 4.61
C GLY A 341 -0.65 -1.21 5.76
N PRO A 342 0.17 -0.86 6.77
CA PRO A 342 0.57 -1.79 7.85
C PRO A 342 -0.59 -2.41 8.64
N ARG A 343 -1.76 -1.76 8.65
CA ARG A 343 -2.96 -2.26 9.35
C ARG A 343 -3.59 -3.48 8.68
N GLY A 344 -3.35 -3.70 7.39
CA GLY A 344 -3.83 -4.86 6.65
C GLY A 344 -2.79 -5.96 6.44
N ASP A 345 -1.54 -5.74 6.83
CA ASP A 345 -0.46 -6.69 6.52
C ASP A 345 -0.59 -8.03 7.22
N ASP A 346 -1.33 -8.08 8.32
CA ASP A 346 -1.62 -9.32 9.06
C ASP A 346 -2.95 -9.97 8.67
N TRP A 347 -3.66 -9.43 7.67
CA TRP A 347 -4.94 -9.97 7.21
C TRP A 347 -4.74 -11.07 6.17
N GLY A 348 -5.45 -12.19 6.33
CA GLY A 348 -5.45 -13.30 5.37
C GLY A 348 -5.86 -12.86 3.96
N ASP A 349 -6.84 -11.95 3.85
CA ASP A 349 -7.31 -11.38 2.59
C ASP A 349 -6.18 -10.77 1.75
N THR A 350 -5.20 -10.13 2.40
CA THR A 350 -4.05 -9.51 1.74
C THR A 350 -3.21 -10.55 1.02
N PHE A 351 -2.92 -11.67 1.68
CA PHE A 351 -2.13 -12.77 1.11
C PHE A 351 -2.92 -13.51 0.02
N PHE A 352 -4.20 -13.79 0.28
CA PHE A 352 -5.10 -14.42 -0.68
C PHE A 352 -5.20 -13.63 -1.99
N ALA A 353 -5.37 -12.30 -1.91
CA ALA A 353 -5.44 -11.44 -3.08
C ALA A 353 -4.10 -11.35 -3.82
N ARG A 354 -2.96 -11.36 -3.11
CA ARG A 354 -1.62 -11.37 -3.73
C ARG A 354 -1.39 -12.65 -4.54
N ASP A 355 -1.70 -13.81 -3.98
CA ASP A 355 -1.52 -15.10 -4.66
C ASP A 355 -2.49 -15.24 -5.85
N LEU A 356 -3.74 -14.79 -5.69
CA LEU A 356 -4.69 -14.71 -6.81
C LEU A 356 -4.24 -13.73 -7.91
N ALA A 357 -3.70 -12.57 -7.52
CA ALA A 357 -3.18 -11.59 -8.47
C ALA A 357 -1.97 -12.13 -9.24
N ALA A 358 -1.05 -12.83 -8.57
CA ALA A 358 0.06 -13.52 -9.21
C ALA A 358 -0.44 -14.58 -10.21
N ALA A 359 -1.43 -15.39 -9.81
CA ALA A 359 -2.05 -16.38 -10.68
C ALA A 359 -2.69 -15.75 -11.94
N LEU A 360 -3.49 -14.70 -11.79
CA LEU A 360 -4.10 -13.96 -12.90
C LEU A 360 -3.03 -13.32 -13.82
N ARG A 361 -1.97 -12.73 -13.26
CA ARG A 361 -0.83 -12.19 -14.02
C ARG A 361 -0.10 -13.27 -14.82
N SER A 362 0.04 -14.48 -14.27
CA SER A 362 0.63 -15.63 -14.99
C SER A 362 -0.18 -16.04 -16.23
N LEU A 363 -1.48 -15.72 -16.25
CA LEU A 363 -2.39 -15.90 -17.39
C LEU A 363 -2.42 -14.69 -18.33
N GLY A 364 -1.49 -13.74 -18.16
CA GLY A 364 -1.33 -12.55 -19.00
C GLY A 364 -2.28 -11.40 -18.68
N GLN A 365 -3.00 -11.45 -17.56
CA GLN A 365 -3.90 -10.37 -17.13
C GLN A 365 -3.13 -9.22 -16.44
N GLU A 366 -3.71 -8.02 -16.44
CA GLU A 366 -3.29 -6.94 -15.53
C GLU A 366 -4.11 -7.02 -14.25
N VAL A 367 -3.48 -6.82 -13.09
CA VAL A 367 -4.18 -6.95 -11.81
C VAL A 367 -3.70 -5.87 -10.85
N VAL A 368 -4.66 -5.24 -10.19
CA VAL A 368 -4.48 -4.29 -9.10
C VAL A 368 -5.32 -4.75 -7.91
N VAL A 369 -4.87 -4.50 -6.69
CA VAL A 369 -5.56 -4.89 -5.46
C VAL A 369 -6.12 -3.66 -4.77
N ASP A 370 -7.42 -3.67 -4.55
CA ASP A 370 -8.15 -2.63 -3.83
C ASP A 370 -8.40 -3.05 -2.39
N HIS A 371 -7.80 -2.30 -1.47
CA HIS A 371 -8.10 -2.40 -0.06
C HIS A 371 -9.43 -1.71 0.25
N ARG A 372 -9.95 -1.95 1.45
CA ARG A 372 -11.27 -1.49 1.89
C ARG A 372 -11.56 -0.01 1.59
N GLU A 373 -10.59 0.86 1.86
CA GLU A 373 -10.73 2.31 1.65
C GLU A 373 -10.54 2.75 0.18
N SER A 374 -10.04 1.87 -0.69
CA SER A 374 -9.80 2.13 -2.12
C SER A 374 -10.78 1.41 -3.06
N HIS A 375 -11.83 0.76 -2.54
CA HIS A 375 -12.84 0.05 -3.35
C HIS A 375 -13.45 0.89 -4.48
N ALA A 376 -13.47 2.22 -4.31
CA ALA A 376 -13.80 3.17 -5.37
C ALA A 376 -12.58 4.06 -5.65
N ARG A 377 -12.17 4.12 -6.92
CA ARG A 377 -11.07 4.98 -7.39
C ARG A 377 -11.54 5.89 -8.52
N PRO A 378 -12.25 7.01 -8.22
CA PRO A 378 -12.95 7.80 -9.24
C PRO A 378 -12.09 8.36 -10.40
N LEU A 379 -10.77 8.43 -10.20
CA LEU A 379 -9.82 8.93 -11.20
C LEU A 379 -9.22 7.84 -12.09
N SER A 380 -9.36 6.56 -11.75
CA SER A 380 -8.67 5.46 -12.45
C SER A 380 -9.49 4.18 -12.66
N GLU A 381 -10.59 3.97 -11.93
CA GLU A 381 -11.40 2.72 -12.01
C GLU A 381 -12.04 2.49 -13.38
N HIS A 382 -12.23 3.55 -14.18
CA HIS A 382 -12.71 3.44 -15.56
C HIS A 382 -11.75 2.67 -16.47
N LEU A 383 -10.51 2.44 -16.04
CA LEU A 383 -9.53 1.62 -16.74
C LEU A 383 -9.78 0.13 -16.54
N ASP A 384 -10.48 -0.28 -15.49
CA ASP A 384 -10.66 -1.69 -15.15
C ASP A 384 -11.73 -2.34 -16.04
N ASP A 385 -11.40 -3.50 -16.62
CA ASP A 385 -12.34 -4.27 -17.44
C ASP A 385 -13.20 -5.21 -16.57
N VAL A 386 -12.65 -5.62 -15.42
CA VAL A 386 -13.24 -6.59 -14.48
C VAL A 386 -13.02 -6.11 -13.06
N THR A 387 -14.08 -6.18 -12.24
CA THR A 387 -14.01 -5.97 -10.80
C THR A 387 -14.35 -7.27 -10.10
N LEU A 388 -13.39 -7.86 -9.38
CA LEU A 388 -13.57 -9.07 -8.60
C LEU A 388 -13.65 -8.71 -7.11
N THR A 389 -14.83 -8.81 -6.52
CA THR A 389 -15.01 -8.66 -5.08
C THR A 389 -14.78 -9.99 -4.40
N LEU A 390 -13.68 -10.10 -3.64
CA LEU A 390 -13.47 -11.19 -2.68
C LEU A 390 -14.29 -10.87 -1.43
N ARG A 391 -15.52 -11.39 -1.42
CA ARG A 391 -16.53 -11.03 -0.43
C ARG A 391 -16.26 -11.77 0.88
N GLY A 392 -15.59 -11.05 1.77
CA GLY A 392 -15.34 -11.41 3.17
C GLY A 392 -16.34 -10.73 4.10
N LEU A 393 -15.96 -9.59 4.70
CA LEU A 393 -16.80 -8.82 5.63
C LEU A 393 -17.60 -7.69 4.98
N ASP A 394 -17.04 -7.05 3.96
CA ASP A 394 -17.56 -5.80 3.41
C ASP A 394 -18.42 -6.00 2.17
N ASP A 395 -19.56 -5.30 2.12
CA ASP A 395 -20.35 -5.07 0.92
C ASP A 395 -19.72 -3.91 0.12
N THR A 396 -19.31 -4.19 -1.10
CA THR A 396 -18.60 -3.27 -1.99
C THR A 396 -19.52 -2.77 -3.12
N PRO A 397 -19.48 -1.48 -3.49
CA PRO A 397 -20.22 -0.96 -4.64
C PRO A 397 -19.70 -1.56 -5.96
N VAL A 398 -20.61 -1.95 -6.85
CA VAL A 398 -20.27 -2.42 -8.21
C VAL A 398 -19.82 -1.27 -9.11
N HIS A 399 -18.97 -1.58 -10.08
CA HIS A 399 -18.47 -0.62 -11.06
C HIS A 399 -19.29 -0.69 -12.36
N PRO A 400 -19.93 0.41 -12.80
CA PRO A 400 -20.97 0.35 -13.84
C PRO A 400 -20.47 0.00 -15.25
N SER A 401 -19.19 0.20 -15.57
CA SER A 401 -18.63 -0.12 -16.89
C SER A 401 -17.75 -1.38 -16.94
N ALA A 402 -17.52 -2.03 -15.80
CA ALA A 402 -16.76 -3.29 -15.73
C ALA A 402 -17.69 -4.50 -15.70
N THR A 403 -17.14 -5.68 -15.97
CA THR A 403 -17.79 -6.94 -15.59
C THR A 403 -17.59 -7.16 -14.09
N ASN A 404 -18.68 -7.17 -13.33
CA ASN A 404 -18.65 -7.30 -11.87
C ASN A 404 -18.76 -8.77 -11.47
N VAL A 405 -17.74 -9.28 -10.79
CA VAL A 405 -17.64 -10.66 -10.31
C VAL A 405 -17.65 -10.66 -8.80
N LEU A 406 -18.58 -11.40 -8.20
CA LEU A 406 -18.60 -11.67 -6.77
C LEU A 406 -18.02 -13.05 -6.50
N TRP A 407 -17.11 -13.15 -5.54
CA TRP A 407 -16.69 -14.42 -4.98
C TRP A 407 -16.85 -14.39 -3.46
N VAL A 408 -17.90 -15.04 -2.96
CA VAL A 408 -18.14 -15.19 -1.52
C VAL A 408 -17.14 -16.18 -0.97
N ILE A 409 -16.19 -15.71 -0.16
CA ILE A 409 -15.12 -16.55 0.42
C ILE A 409 -15.37 -16.86 1.90
N SER A 410 -16.16 -16.06 2.59
CA SER A 410 -16.52 -16.27 4.00
C SER A 410 -17.80 -15.53 4.37
N HIS A 411 -18.28 -15.74 5.60
CA HIS A 411 -19.40 -15.02 6.19
C HIS A 411 -20.70 -15.02 5.36
N PRO A 412 -21.21 -16.21 4.96
CA PRO A 412 -22.39 -16.33 4.11
C PRO A 412 -23.65 -15.65 4.67
N ASP A 413 -23.77 -15.54 6.00
CA ASP A 413 -24.95 -14.92 6.64
C ASP A 413 -25.03 -13.41 6.40
N LEU A 414 -23.92 -12.77 6.00
CA LEU A 414 -23.89 -11.34 5.71
C LEU A 414 -24.30 -11.02 4.26
N VAL A 415 -24.42 -12.04 3.40
CA VAL A 415 -24.67 -11.84 1.96
C VAL A 415 -26.17 -11.86 1.68
N THR A 416 -26.68 -10.76 1.11
CA THR A 416 -28.12 -10.62 0.84
C THR A 416 -28.48 -10.92 -0.62
N PRO A 417 -29.73 -11.32 -0.94
CA PRO A 417 -30.19 -11.46 -2.31
C PRO A 417 -30.08 -10.16 -3.13
N ALA A 418 -30.32 -9.01 -2.49
CA ALA A 418 -30.17 -7.69 -3.13
C ALA A 418 -28.70 -7.41 -3.48
N GLU A 419 -27.77 -7.84 -2.63
CA GLU A 419 -26.34 -7.77 -2.93
C GLU A 419 -25.98 -8.62 -4.14
N LEU A 420 -26.38 -9.89 -4.16
CA LEU A 420 -26.12 -10.84 -5.25
C LEU A 420 -26.62 -10.34 -6.61
N ALA A 421 -27.77 -9.66 -6.63
CA ALA A 421 -28.40 -9.15 -7.83
C ALA A 421 -27.60 -8.04 -8.54
N ARG A 422 -26.65 -7.39 -7.85
CA ARG A 422 -25.83 -6.31 -8.44
C ARG A 422 -24.69 -6.82 -9.32
N TYR A 423 -24.28 -8.07 -9.15
CA TYR A 423 -23.12 -8.63 -9.84
C TYR A 423 -23.50 -9.30 -11.16
N ASP A 424 -22.58 -9.36 -12.11
CA ASP A 424 -22.80 -10.07 -13.37
C ASP A 424 -22.58 -11.58 -13.19
N LEU A 425 -21.49 -11.94 -12.49
CA LEU A 425 -21.10 -13.32 -12.17
C LEU A 425 -21.00 -13.50 -10.65
N ARG A 426 -21.41 -14.66 -10.14
CA ARG A 426 -21.40 -14.98 -8.71
C ARG A 426 -20.76 -16.35 -8.49
N PHE A 427 -19.82 -16.38 -7.56
CA PHE A 427 -19.15 -17.59 -7.09
C PHE A 427 -19.22 -17.68 -5.57
N ALA A 428 -19.15 -18.88 -5.03
CA ALA A 428 -19.06 -19.10 -3.59
C ALA A 428 -18.14 -20.27 -3.22
N ALA A 429 -17.37 -20.08 -2.15
CA ALA A 429 -16.47 -21.11 -1.60
C ALA A 429 -17.21 -22.21 -0.81
N GLY A 430 -18.52 -22.08 -0.58
CA GLY A 430 -19.37 -23.12 -0.02
C GLY A 430 -20.34 -23.68 -1.07
N PRO A 431 -20.12 -24.90 -1.60
CA PRO A 431 -21.00 -25.51 -2.61
C PRO A 431 -22.44 -25.67 -2.13
N VAL A 432 -22.64 -26.11 -0.88
CA VAL A 432 -23.96 -26.28 -0.26
C VAL A 432 -24.71 -24.95 -0.20
N TRP A 433 -24.01 -23.87 0.17
CA TRP A 433 -24.58 -22.53 0.17
C TRP A 433 -24.94 -22.05 -1.22
N ALA A 434 -24.07 -22.29 -2.21
CA ALA A 434 -24.28 -21.88 -3.59
C ALA A 434 -25.58 -22.48 -4.16
N GLU A 435 -25.75 -23.80 -4.04
CA GLU A 435 -26.94 -24.52 -4.51
C GLU A 435 -28.22 -24.02 -3.83
N ARG A 436 -28.18 -23.91 -2.50
CA ARG A 436 -29.31 -23.42 -1.71
C ARG A 436 -29.70 -21.98 -2.08
N THR A 437 -28.69 -21.13 -2.29
CA THR A 437 -28.89 -19.71 -2.62
C THR A 437 -29.44 -19.53 -4.02
N GLU A 438 -28.95 -20.30 -4.99
CA GLU A 438 -29.50 -20.31 -6.34
C GLU A 438 -30.96 -20.79 -6.34
N ALA A 439 -31.27 -21.87 -5.63
CA ALA A 439 -32.64 -22.37 -5.50
C ALA A 439 -33.59 -21.34 -4.84
N ALA A 440 -33.11 -20.59 -3.85
CA ALA A 440 -33.92 -19.61 -3.12
C ALA A 440 -34.09 -18.28 -3.86
N THR A 441 -33.09 -17.84 -4.62
CA THR A 441 -33.06 -16.50 -5.24
C THR A 441 -33.31 -16.52 -6.76
N GLY A 442 -33.13 -17.67 -7.40
CA GLY A 442 -33.11 -17.80 -8.87
C GLY A 442 -31.88 -17.18 -9.52
N LEU A 443 -30.91 -16.69 -8.75
CA LEU A 443 -29.67 -16.12 -9.26
C LEU A 443 -28.60 -17.23 -9.35
N PRO A 444 -27.98 -17.46 -10.53
CA PRO A 444 -26.94 -18.47 -10.65
C PRO A 444 -25.74 -18.15 -9.75
N VAL A 445 -25.32 -19.11 -8.91
CA VAL A 445 -24.14 -19.02 -8.05
C VAL A 445 -23.30 -20.27 -8.24
N ALA A 446 -22.14 -20.13 -8.91
CA ALA A 446 -21.27 -21.27 -9.18
C ALA A 446 -20.36 -21.58 -7.98
N PRO A 447 -20.21 -22.86 -7.58
CA PRO A 447 -19.20 -23.23 -6.60
C PRO A 447 -17.78 -22.91 -7.10
N LEU A 448 -17.00 -22.22 -6.27
CA LEU A 448 -15.58 -21.96 -6.48
C LEU A 448 -14.87 -21.94 -5.12
N LEU A 449 -14.28 -23.08 -4.76
CA LEU A 449 -13.57 -23.26 -3.51
C LEU A 449 -12.38 -22.30 -3.39
N GLN A 450 -11.95 -22.01 -2.16
CA GLN A 450 -10.67 -21.36 -1.89
C GLN A 450 -9.49 -22.19 -2.43
N ALA A 451 -8.25 -21.69 -2.24
CA ALA A 451 -7.10 -22.21 -2.95
C ALA A 451 -5.78 -22.00 -2.19
N THR A 452 -4.72 -22.59 -2.72
CA THR A 452 -3.36 -22.44 -2.20
C THR A 452 -2.40 -22.00 -3.29
N ASP A 453 -1.26 -21.44 -2.89
CA ASP A 453 -0.13 -21.18 -3.79
C ASP A 453 0.89 -22.32 -3.69
N PRO A 454 0.95 -23.26 -4.66
CA PRO A 454 1.86 -24.39 -4.61
C PRO A 454 3.33 -24.01 -4.80
N GLU A 455 3.65 -22.78 -5.22
CA GLU A 455 5.05 -22.30 -5.22
C GLU A 455 5.52 -21.98 -3.79
N ARG A 456 4.59 -21.67 -2.89
CA ARG A 456 4.87 -21.31 -1.49
C ARG A 456 4.54 -22.46 -0.53
N PHE A 457 3.34 -23.00 -0.63
CA PHE A 457 2.82 -24.08 0.19
C PHE A 457 2.96 -25.41 -0.56
N HIS A 458 4.08 -26.07 -0.33
CA HIS A 458 4.36 -27.38 -0.88
C HIS A 458 5.08 -28.26 0.14
N PRO A 459 5.05 -29.59 -0.04
CA PRO A 459 5.79 -30.50 0.83
C PRO A 459 7.30 -30.24 0.73
N GLY A 460 8.01 -30.50 1.81
CA GLY A 460 9.45 -30.31 1.89
C GLY A 460 9.98 -30.77 3.25
N ALA A 461 11.28 -30.64 3.45
CA ALA A 461 11.90 -30.92 4.74
C ALA A 461 11.35 -29.97 5.82
N ALA A 462 11.24 -30.48 7.04
CA ALA A 462 11.05 -29.64 8.22
C ALA A 462 12.26 -28.73 8.40
N GLU A 463 12.03 -27.54 8.95
CA GLU A 463 13.09 -26.55 9.17
C GLU A 463 13.45 -26.48 10.65
N ASP A 464 14.75 -26.27 10.93
CA ASP A 464 15.29 -26.27 12.29
C ASP A 464 14.62 -25.23 13.20
N ALA A 465 14.18 -24.09 12.62
CA ALA A 465 13.48 -23.02 13.34
C ALA A 465 12.15 -23.48 13.99
N TYR A 466 11.55 -24.55 13.44
CA TYR A 466 10.28 -25.12 13.88
C TYR A 466 10.41 -26.61 14.28
N ALA A 467 11.63 -27.06 14.58
CA ALA A 467 11.88 -28.43 14.97
C ALA A 467 11.14 -28.81 16.27
N GLY A 468 10.58 -30.01 16.30
CA GLY A 468 9.92 -30.56 17.49
C GLY A 468 8.47 -30.10 17.69
N LEU A 469 7.85 -29.41 16.73
CA LEU A 469 6.42 -29.11 16.78
C LEU A 469 5.57 -30.36 16.54
N ASP A 470 4.70 -30.69 17.49
CA ASP A 470 3.73 -31.77 17.32
C ASP A 470 2.42 -31.24 16.73
N THR A 471 1.68 -30.43 17.50
CA THR A 471 0.38 -29.89 17.12
C THR A 471 0.41 -28.37 17.11
N VAL A 472 -0.06 -27.74 16.03
CA VAL A 472 -0.03 -26.27 15.90
C VAL A 472 -1.41 -25.68 15.60
N PHE A 473 -1.67 -24.48 16.11
CA PHE A 473 -2.80 -23.65 15.70
C PHE A 473 -2.32 -22.23 15.40
N VAL A 474 -2.68 -21.69 14.24
CA VAL A 474 -2.32 -20.32 13.84
C VAL A 474 -3.59 -19.51 13.56
N GLY A 475 -3.99 -18.66 14.50
CA GLY A 475 -5.16 -17.78 14.34
C GLY A 475 -5.44 -16.96 15.59
N LYS A 476 -6.02 -15.76 15.43
CA LYS A 476 -6.44 -14.89 16.55
C LYS A 476 -7.57 -15.53 17.36
N THR A 477 -7.76 -15.15 18.62
CA THR A 477 -8.87 -15.69 19.44
C THR A 477 -10.26 -15.32 18.90
N ARG A 478 -10.41 -14.22 18.16
CA ARG A 478 -11.71 -13.60 17.81
C ARG A 478 -12.51 -13.15 19.04
N GLN A 479 -11.83 -12.80 20.14
CA GLN A 479 -12.46 -12.45 21.42
C GLN A 479 -13.31 -13.58 22.03
N VAL A 480 -13.13 -14.82 21.55
CA VAL A 480 -13.76 -16.03 22.08
C VAL A 480 -12.70 -17.09 22.33
N PHE A 481 -12.92 -17.98 23.28
CA PHE A 481 -12.03 -19.12 23.45
C PHE A 481 -12.40 -20.19 22.44
N ARG A 482 -11.48 -20.48 21.53
CA ARG A 482 -11.77 -21.30 20.34
C ARG A 482 -11.97 -22.78 20.73
N PRO A 483 -13.09 -23.41 20.33
CA PRO A 483 -13.36 -24.81 20.67
C PRO A 483 -12.19 -25.76 20.34
N VAL A 484 -11.62 -25.66 19.13
CA VAL A 484 -10.51 -26.54 18.72
C VAL A 484 -9.26 -26.42 19.60
N VAL A 485 -8.95 -25.22 20.10
CA VAL A 485 -7.82 -25.02 21.01
C VAL A 485 -8.15 -25.55 22.40
N SER A 486 -9.36 -25.29 22.89
CA SER A 486 -9.86 -25.85 24.16
C SER A 486 -9.82 -27.38 24.15
N ASP A 487 -10.34 -27.98 23.08
CA ASP A 487 -10.45 -29.42 22.94
C ASP A 487 -9.08 -30.07 22.84
N ALA A 488 -8.13 -29.44 22.12
CA ALA A 488 -6.75 -29.93 22.02
C ALA A 488 -6.04 -29.91 23.38
N LEU A 489 -6.23 -28.86 24.18
CA LEU A 489 -5.69 -28.79 25.54
C LEU A 489 -6.31 -29.87 26.44
N GLN A 490 -7.63 -30.09 26.37
CA GLN A 490 -8.31 -31.16 27.10
C GLN A 490 -7.92 -32.57 26.61
N ALA A 491 -7.61 -32.71 25.33
CA ALA A 491 -7.09 -33.94 24.73
C ALA A 491 -5.66 -34.26 25.20
N GLY A 492 -4.94 -33.27 25.76
CA GLY A 492 -3.55 -33.40 26.19
C GLY A 492 -2.56 -33.23 25.05
N ALA A 493 -2.89 -32.44 24.02
CA ALA A 493 -2.02 -32.16 22.89
C ALA A 493 -0.76 -31.39 23.32
N ASP A 494 0.39 -31.71 22.71
CA ASP A 494 1.56 -30.83 22.74
C ASP A 494 1.35 -29.70 21.74
N LEU A 495 0.64 -28.66 22.21
CA LEU A 495 0.08 -27.60 21.40
C LEU A 495 0.97 -26.36 21.40
N ALA A 496 1.25 -25.84 20.20
CA ALA A 496 1.82 -24.53 19.98
C ALA A 496 0.80 -23.61 19.27
N VAL A 497 0.58 -22.42 19.83
CA VAL A 497 -0.41 -21.46 19.32
C VAL A 497 0.26 -20.15 18.93
N TRP A 498 -0.05 -19.68 17.72
CA TRP A 498 0.25 -18.32 17.28
C TRP A 498 -1.02 -17.53 17.00
N GLY A 499 -1.05 -16.28 17.45
CA GLY A 499 -2.13 -15.34 17.17
C GLY A 499 -2.36 -14.32 18.29
N GLU A 500 -2.99 -13.22 17.94
CA GLU A 500 -3.36 -12.20 18.90
C GLU A 500 -4.48 -12.69 19.85
N GLY A 501 -4.38 -12.29 21.13
CA GLY A 501 -5.40 -12.52 22.15
C GLY A 501 -5.21 -13.77 23.01
N TRP A 502 -4.21 -14.62 22.74
CA TRP A 502 -3.99 -15.87 23.49
C TRP A 502 -3.23 -15.70 24.82
N ALA A 503 -2.51 -14.60 24.99
CA ALA A 503 -1.73 -14.33 26.18
C ALA A 503 -2.60 -14.39 27.45
N GLY A 504 -2.25 -15.27 28.39
CA GLY A 504 -3.00 -15.48 29.63
C GLY A 504 -4.27 -16.34 29.50
N LEU A 505 -4.65 -16.77 28.29
CA LEU A 505 -5.80 -17.66 28.07
C LEU A 505 -5.42 -19.14 27.92
N VAL A 506 -4.16 -19.43 27.58
CA VAL A 506 -3.63 -20.78 27.43
C VAL A 506 -2.49 -21.02 28.44
N PRO A 507 -2.20 -22.29 28.79
CA PRO A 507 -1.09 -22.62 29.69
C PRO A 507 0.25 -22.02 29.26
N GLU A 508 1.14 -21.82 30.23
CA GLU A 508 2.49 -21.32 29.96
C GLU A 508 3.22 -22.21 28.96
N GLY A 509 3.91 -21.59 28.00
CA GLY A 509 4.60 -22.29 26.92
C GLY A 509 3.73 -22.65 25.72
N VAL A 510 2.40 -22.63 25.80
CA VAL A 510 1.54 -22.94 24.63
C VAL A 510 1.52 -21.79 23.62
N HIS A 511 1.38 -20.55 24.09
CA HIS A 511 1.41 -19.36 23.21
C HIS A 511 2.85 -19.04 22.79
N ARG A 512 3.13 -19.15 21.49
CA ARG A 512 4.48 -18.99 20.90
C ARG A 512 4.71 -17.65 20.22
N GLY A 513 3.67 -16.86 19.96
CA GLY A 513 3.80 -15.54 19.37
C GLY A 513 2.46 -14.98 18.88
N THR A 514 2.39 -13.68 18.65
CA THR A 514 1.14 -13.01 18.22
C THR A 514 0.89 -13.09 16.71
N PHE A 515 1.91 -13.43 15.93
CA PHE A 515 1.88 -13.45 14.47
C PHE A 515 2.96 -14.40 13.93
N VAL A 516 2.72 -14.97 12.75
CA VAL A 516 3.72 -15.71 11.96
C VAL A 516 3.78 -15.02 10.59
N PRO A 517 4.96 -14.53 10.15
CA PRO A 517 5.12 -14.01 8.80
C PRO A 517 4.62 -15.02 7.76
N ASN A 518 3.91 -14.54 6.74
CA ASN A 518 3.30 -15.44 5.75
C ASN A 518 4.34 -16.27 4.97
N GLU A 519 5.57 -15.75 4.83
CA GLU A 519 6.72 -16.47 4.26
C GLU A 519 7.21 -17.64 5.13
N ASP A 520 7.00 -17.58 6.44
CA ASP A 520 7.41 -18.62 7.39
C ASP A 520 6.32 -19.68 7.63
N LEU A 521 5.06 -19.38 7.29
CA LEU A 521 3.93 -20.30 7.48
C LEU A 521 4.13 -21.68 6.81
N PRO A 522 4.66 -21.80 5.58
CA PRO A 522 4.91 -23.10 4.97
C PRO A 522 5.88 -23.95 5.79
N ALA A 523 6.96 -23.34 6.30
CA ALA A 523 7.95 -24.02 7.13
C ALA A 523 7.34 -24.55 8.42
N LEU A 524 6.50 -23.74 9.07
CA LEU A 524 5.75 -24.11 10.26
C LEU A 524 4.80 -25.28 9.97
N TYR A 525 4.04 -25.24 8.87
CA TYR A 525 3.12 -26.32 8.50
C TYR A 525 3.83 -27.62 8.13
N ARG A 526 4.97 -27.56 7.42
CA ARG A 526 5.79 -28.75 7.12
C ARG A 526 6.30 -29.44 8.38
N SER A 527 6.68 -28.63 9.38
CA SER A 527 7.32 -29.10 10.61
C SER A 527 6.32 -29.63 11.63
N ALA A 528 5.05 -29.23 11.56
CA ALA A 528 4.00 -29.73 12.42
C ALA A 528 3.52 -31.12 11.99
N ARG A 529 3.30 -32.03 12.95
CA ARG A 529 2.63 -33.31 12.69
C ARG A 529 1.14 -33.10 12.42
N VAL A 530 0.50 -32.23 13.20
CA VAL A 530 -0.93 -31.88 13.06
C VAL A 530 -1.11 -30.37 13.06
N VAL A 531 -1.84 -29.86 12.08
CA VAL A 531 -2.32 -28.48 12.05
C VAL A 531 -3.79 -28.46 12.45
N LEU A 532 -4.13 -27.69 13.48
CA LEU A 532 -5.50 -27.49 13.90
C LEU A 532 -6.15 -26.34 13.13
N ASN A 533 -7.41 -26.53 12.79
CA ASN A 533 -8.23 -25.52 12.13
C ASN A 533 -9.63 -25.46 12.77
N ASP A 534 -10.26 -24.30 12.63
CA ASP A 534 -11.68 -24.09 12.90
C ASP A 534 -12.27 -23.07 11.93
N HIS A 535 -13.59 -23.06 11.83
CA HIS A 535 -14.33 -22.09 11.02
C HIS A 535 -15.10 -21.10 11.90
N TRP A 536 -15.78 -20.16 11.26
CA TRP A 536 -16.92 -19.48 11.91
C TRP A 536 -18.14 -20.38 11.78
N ASP A 537 -19.10 -20.28 12.70
CA ASP A 537 -20.28 -21.16 12.74
C ASP A 537 -21.08 -21.13 11.43
N ASP A 538 -21.24 -19.95 10.83
CA ASP A 538 -21.91 -19.77 9.55
C ASP A 538 -21.16 -20.44 8.40
N MET A 539 -19.84 -20.32 8.38
CA MET A 539 -18.97 -20.99 7.42
C MET A 539 -19.03 -22.51 7.53
N ALA A 540 -18.91 -23.06 8.75
CA ALA A 540 -18.94 -24.50 8.99
C ALA A 540 -20.29 -25.10 8.56
N ARG A 541 -21.39 -24.47 8.99
CA ARG A 541 -22.76 -24.88 8.68
C ARG A 541 -23.03 -24.93 7.17
N ASP A 542 -22.49 -23.96 6.44
CA ASP A 542 -22.81 -23.74 5.03
C ASP A 542 -21.74 -24.27 4.05
N GLY A 543 -20.75 -25.02 4.55
CA GLY A 543 -19.76 -25.71 3.72
C GLY A 543 -18.62 -24.84 3.21
N PHE A 544 -18.35 -23.68 3.84
CA PHE A 544 -17.24 -22.82 3.46
C PHE A 544 -15.93 -23.31 4.09
N LEU A 545 -15.05 -23.82 3.24
CA LEU A 545 -13.74 -24.31 3.64
C LEU A 545 -12.74 -23.15 3.70
N SER A 546 -12.16 -22.92 4.88
CA SER A 546 -11.17 -21.85 5.10
C SER A 546 -9.84 -22.11 4.37
N ASN A 547 -9.14 -21.04 3.99
CA ASN A 547 -7.88 -21.13 3.24
C ASN A 547 -6.82 -22.00 3.91
N ARG A 548 -6.77 -21.95 5.26
CA ARG A 548 -5.80 -22.69 6.07
C ARG A 548 -5.82 -24.19 5.76
N LEU A 549 -7.00 -24.76 5.46
CA LEU A 549 -7.10 -26.17 5.07
C LEU A 549 -6.27 -26.46 3.82
N PHE A 550 -6.37 -25.60 2.81
CA PHE A 550 -5.65 -25.75 1.54
C PHE A 550 -4.15 -25.55 1.73
N ASP A 551 -3.73 -24.48 2.42
CA ASP A 551 -2.31 -24.17 2.62
C ASP A 551 -1.57 -25.21 3.47
N ALA A 552 -2.18 -25.65 4.58
CA ALA A 552 -1.59 -26.66 5.44
C ALA A 552 -1.56 -28.05 4.76
N ALA A 553 -2.65 -28.44 4.10
CA ALA A 553 -2.69 -29.71 3.38
C ALA A 553 -1.71 -29.73 2.19
N ALA A 554 -1.59 -28.63 1.44
CA ALA A 554 -0.63 -28.52 0.35
C ALA A 554 0.83 -28.58 0.85
N SER A 555 1.09 -28.08 2.06
CA SER A 555 2.38 -28.23 2.74
C SER A 555 2.66 -29.67 3.23
N GLY A 556 1.71 -30.60 3.04
CA GLY A 556 1.83 -32.00 3.45
C GLY A 556 1.47 -32.25 4.92
N ALA A 557 0.89 -31.27 5.62
CA ALA A 557 0.43 -31.44 7.00
C ALA A 557 -0.87 -32.25 7.05
N LEU A 558 -1.04 -33.04 8.12
CA LEU A 558 -2.38 -33.52 8.48
C LEU A 558 -3.13 -32.39 9.17
N VAL A 559 -4.32 -32.06 8.68
CA VAL A 559 -5.16 -31.03 9.28
C VAL A 559 -6.30 -31.68 10.05
N VAL A 560 -6.57 -31.22 11.27
CA VAL A 560 -7.74 -31.61 12.04
C VAL A 560 -8.64 -30.39 12.25
N THR A 561 -9.93 -30.51 11.95
CA THR A 561 -10.86 -29.38 11.90
C THR A 561 -12.23 -29.71 12.50
N ASP A 562 -13.02 -28.69 12.80
CA ASP A 562 -14.46 -28.81 13.07
C ASP A 562 -15.23 -29.42 11.86
N PRO A 563 -16.41 -30.03 12.06
CA PRO A 563 -17.16 -30.65 10.97
C PRO A 563 -17.66 -29.61 9.95
N VAL A 564 -17.31 -29.82 8.67
CA VAL A 564 -17.78 -29.01 7.54
C VAL A 564 -18.23 -29.92 6.40
N PRO A 565 -19.40 -29.70 5.76
CA PRO A 565 -19.85 -30.51 4.63
C PRO A 565 -18.82 -30.62 3.51
N GLY A 566 -18.54 -31.85 3.05
CA GLY A 566 -17.66 -32.12 1.91
C GLY A 566 -16.15 -32.12 2.19
N VAL A 567 -15.72 -31.87 3.44
CA VAL A 567 -14.29 -31.72 3.75
C VAL A 567 -13.49 -33.02 3.56
N GLU A 568 -14.00 -34.16 4.01
CA GLU A 568 -13.27 -35.43 3.94
C GLU A 568 -13.08 -35.91 2.50
N GLU A 569 -14.14 -35.84 1.69
CA GLU A 569 -14.11 -36.27 0.29
C GLU A 569 -13.16 -35.39 -0.54
N LEU A 570 -13.21 -34.07 -0.32
CA LEU A 570 -12.38 -33.12 -1.07
C LEU A 570 -10.88 -33.34 -0.81
N PHE A 571 -10.48 -33.51 0.45
CA PHE A 571 -9.06 -33.59 0.81
C PHE A 571 -8.49 -35.01 0.81
N GLY A 572 -9.32 -36.03 0.58
CA GLY A 572 -8.91 -37.44 0.49
C GLY A 572 -8.04 -37.88 1.67
N GLY A 573 -8.46 -37.54 2.89
CA GLY A 573 -7.76 -37.92 4.13
C GLY A 573 -6.58 -37.02 4.55
N ALA A 574 -6.33 -35.90 3.85
CA ALA A 574 -5.38 -34.87 4.32
C ALA A 574 -5.98 -33.94 5.39
N VAL A 575 -7.31 -33.83 5.41
CA VAL A 575 -8.07 -33.03 6.39
C VAL A 575 -9.12 -33.95 7.03
N LEU A 576 -9.12 -34.01 8.36
CA LEU A 576 -10.01 -34.89 9.13
C LEU A 576 -10.87 -34.05 10.09
N PRO A 577 -12.21 -34.15 10.02
CA PRO A 577 -13.07 -33.51 11.00
C PRO A 577 -13.05 -34.28 12.32
N TYR A 578 -13.37 -33.60 13.42
CA TYR A 578 -13.64 -34.23 14.71
C TYR A 578 -14.90 -33.63 15.33
N ARG A 579 -15.58 -34.39 16.19
CA ARG A 579 -16.87 -33.99 16.81
C ARG A 579 -16.76 -33.74 18.30
N ASP A 580 -15.80 -34.37 18.97
CA ASP A 580 -15.58 -34.23 20.39
C ASP A 580 -14.11 -34.46 20.79
N VAL A 581 -13.80 -34.14 22.05
CA VAL A 581 -12.46 -34.27 22.63
C VAL A 581 -11.92 -35.70 22.57
N ALA A 582 -12.78 -36.73 22.63
CA ALA A 582 -12.34 -38.12 22.60
C ALA A 582 -11.90 -38.53 21.18
N GLU A 583 -12.64 -38.10 20.15
CA GLU A 583 -12.26 -38.26 18.76
C GLU A 583 -10.98 -37.49 18.44
N LEU A 584 -10.87 -36.22 18.88
CA LEU A 584 -9.66 -35.43 18.73
C LEU A 584 -8.45 -36.12 19.39
N ARG A 585 -8.60 -36.60 20.63
CA ARG A 585 -7.53 -37.35 21.32
C ARG A 585 -7.11 -38.60 20.53
N THR A 586 -8.06 -39.29 19.92
CA THR A 586 -7.79 -40.47 19.09
C THR A 586 -6.99 -40.09 17.85
N LEU A 587 -7.39 -39.02 17.14
CA LEU A 587 -6.68 -38.51 15.97
C LEU A 587 -5.26 -38.04 16.31
N LEU A 588 -5.10 -37.29 17.40
CA LEU A 588 -3.80 -36.81 17.87
C LEU A 588 -2.91 -37.97 18.33
N GLY A 589 -3.48 -39.06 18.87
CA GLY A 589 -2.75 -40.24 19.33
C GLY A 589 -2.27 -41.18 18.23
N ARG A 590 -2.67 -40.98 16.97
CA ARG A 590 -2.20 -41.80 15.84
C ARG A 590 -0.69 -41.61 15.64
N ARG A 591 0.07 -42.67 15.89
CA ARG A 591 1.53 -42.75 15.72
C ARG A 591 1.89 -43.26 14.31
N ASP A 592 0.95 -43.95 13.67
CA ASP A 592 0.96 -44.43 12.28
C ASP A 592 0.60 -43.30 11.32
N MET A 593 1.32 -42.17 11.44
CA MET A 593 1.18 -41.09 10.49
C MET A 593 1.77 -41.51 9.16
N ALA A 594 1.15 -41.04 8.08
CA ALA A 594 1.63 -41.25 6.72
C ALA A 594 3.12 -40.96 6.59
N SER A 595 3.81 -41.79 5.81
CA SER A 595 5.20 -41.60 5.44
C SER A 595 5.44 -40.25 4.79
N ASP A 596 6.68 -39.77 4.79
CA ASP A 596 7.04 -38.51 4.14
C ASP A 596 6.67 -38.52 2.64
N ASP A 597 6.75 -39.68 1.98
CA ASP A 597 6.32 -39.86 0.58
C ASP A 597 4.80 -39.70 0.43
N GLU A 598 3.99 -40.30 1.31
CA GLU A 598 2.53 -40.15 1.30
C GLU A 598 2.07 -38.73 1.68
N ARG A 599 2.82 -38.04 2.56
CA ARG A 599 2.60 -36.60 2.84
C ARG A 599 2.91 -35.76 1.62
N ALA A 600 4.03 -36.05 0.95
CA ALA A 600 4.44 -35.35 -0.26
C ALA A 600 3.43 -35.55 -1.40
N GLU A 601 3.02 -36.79 -1.66
CA GLU A 601 2.03 -37.10 -2.69
C GLU A 601 0.70 -36.37 -2.45
N ARG A 602 0.17 -36.43 -1.22
CA ARG A 602 -1.09 -35.75 -0.87
C ARG A 602 -0.96 -34.23 -1.00
N GLY A 603 0.11 -33.63 -0.48
CA GLY A 603 0.30 -32.18 -0.55
C GLY A 603 0.48 -31.69 -1.99
N SER A 604 1.29 -32.37 -2.80
CA SER A 604 1.45 -32.06 -4.23
C SER A 604 0.15 -32.18 -5.02
N ARG A 605 -0.68 -33.18 -4.71
CA ARG A 605 -2.02 -33.34 -5.30
C ARG A 605 -2.91 -32.14 -4.98
N ILE A 606 -3.01 -31.76 -3.70
CA ILE A 606 -3.81 -30.58 -3.27
C ILE A 606 -3.30 -29.31 -3.94
N GLY A 607 -1.98 -29.08 -3.97
CA GLY A 607 -1.38 -27.93 -4.66
C GLY A 607 -1.70 -27.90 -6.15
N THR A 608 -1.79 -29.06 -6.81
CA THR A 608 -2.11 -29.15 -8.25
C THR A 608 -3.60 -28.92 -8.54
N GLU A 609 -4.48 -29.53 -7.74
CA GLU A 609 -5.94 -29.53 -7.95
C GLU A 609 -6.62 -28.25 -7.41
N HIS A 610 -6.03 -27.63 -6.38
CA HIS A 610 -6.62 -26.51 -5.66
C HIS A 610 -5.72 -25.27 -5.64
N SER A 611 -4.93 -25.04 -6.69
CA SER A 611 -4.12 -23.83 -6.80
C SER A 611 -4.92 -22.58 -7.17
N PHE A 612 -4.41 -21.41 -6.78
CA PHE A 612 -4.90 -20.11 -7.26
C PHE A 612 -4.87 -20.02 -8.79
N ARG A 613 -3.89 -20.66 -9.44
CA ARG A 613 -3.84 -20.78 -10.89
C ARG A 613 -5.12 -21.39 -11.47
N ARG A 614 -5.63 -22.49 -10.90
CA ARG A 614 -6.89 -23.10 -11.35
C ARG A 614 -8.08 -22.17 -11.15
N ARG A 615 -8.15 -21.46 -10.03
CA ARG A 615 -9.23 -20.49 -9.78
C ARG A 615 -9.17 -19.33 -10.76
N ALA A 616 -7.97 -18.82 -11.04
CA ALA A 616 -7.76 -17.78 -12.04
C ALA A 616 -8.17 -18.24 -13.45
N GLU A 617 -7.86 -19.48 -13.85
CA GLU A 617 -8.32 -20.08 -15.11
C GLU A 617 -9.85 -20.06 -15.21
N THR A 618 -10.55 -20.56 -14.17
CA THR A 618 -12.02 -20.55 -14.11
C THR A 618 -12.61 -19.13 -14.18
N LEU A 619 -12.05 -18.19 -13.43
CA LEU A 619 -12.54 -16.79 -13.41
C LEU A 619 -12.35 -16.12 -14.77
N VAL A 620 -11.17 -16.28 -15.38
CA VAL A 620 -10.86 -15.70 -16.70
C VAL A 620 -11.79 -16.27 -17.77
N ASP A 621 -12.01 -17.58 -17.78
CA ASP A 621 -12.90 -18.23 -18.75
C ASP A 621 -14.35 -17.77 -18.58
N ALA A 622 -14.86 -17.70 -17.35
CA ALA A 622 -16.21 -17.24 -17.06
C ALA A 622 -16.43 -15.78 -17.51
N VAL A 623 -15.47 -14.89 -17.21
CA VAL A 623 -15.53 -13.49 -17.64
C VAL A 623 -15.48 -13.38 -19.17
N ARG A 624 -14.58 -14.10 -19.82
CA ARG A 624 -14.49 -14.11 -21.30
C ARG A 624 -15.78 -14.62 -21.93
N GLN A 625 -16.39 -15.66 -21.37
CA GLN A 625 -17.68 -16.16 -21.84
C GLN A 625 -18.76 -15.09 -21.66
N HIS A 626 -18.88 -14.48 -20.49
CA HIS A 626 -19.88 -13.44 -20.21
C HIS A 626 -19.76 -12.25 -21.17
N ARG A 627 -18.53 -11.75 -21.41
CA ARG A 627 -18.28 -10.61 -22.30
C ARG A 627 -18.63 -10.89 -23.76
N ARG A 628 -18.38 -12.11 -24.26
CA ARG A 628 -18.79 -12.52 -25.62
C ARG A 628 -20.30 -12.45 -25.81
N HIS A 629 -21.08 -12.92 -24.83
CA HIS A 629 -22.55 -12.92 -24.91
C HIS A 629 -23.18 -11.51 -24.88
N ARG A 630 -22.47 -10.48 -24.39
CA ARG A 630 -22.95 -9.09 -24.37
C ARG A 630 -22.65 -8.31 -25.63
N THR A 631 -21.74 -8.81 -26.47
CA THR A 631 -21.33 -8.14 -27.72
C THR A 631 -22.09 -8.69 -28.93
N THR A 632 -22.71 -9.86 -28.79
CA THR A 632 -23.71 -10.44 -29.70
C THR A 632 -25.11 -9.95 -29.35
#